data_AF-A0A365U9X8-F1
#
_entry.id   AF-A0A365U9X8-F1
#
_cell.length_a   1.000
_cell.length_b   1.000
_cell.length_c   1.000
_cell.angle_alpha   90.00
_cell.angle_beta   90.00
_cell.angle_gamma   90.00
#
_symmetry.space_group_name_H-M   'P 1'
#
loop_
_entity.id
_entity.type
_entity.pdbx_description
1 polymer ?
#
loop_
_entity_poly.entity_id
_entity_poly.type
_entity_poly.pdbx_seq_one_letter_code
_entity_poly.pdbx_strand_id
1 'polypeptide(L)'
;MSRLSSSGPQTADAPTPEDAFHETAALSDRDREPRHGAAADGPMLAADGTPLKKSLARALRAQKLRALALIAPLLIFVLVTFIAPIADMLFRSIENQIVQDTLPRTTAVVQDWNPDTGEPPSEAVYEALYRDLFLAAEARRHTRLGQRLNYEETGMSSLFRGTGRDVDDFGEANVETLEDLDDRWEEAAFWVELTSGEGGEGVVDAARERYMRLADLSSRSPLGDVWCAVKGVFAETCDVAPEDVDLGFSLSGTFAETFPRTAEAYAEFAVFMALEEGETVADDEPWEAVYVALDQDLRALSPEELAAYDGPNADALRAAQEALAEVPPVDFRAAFLNSDEDWADIDNWRTIQTYSPPYTTGYFLNAVDMQKTPEGPALRDADERIYGLLFQRTMFMSLVITFSCILLGYPVAWILANLPMRQANLLLILVLLPFWTSLLVRTSAWKVMLQQQGVINDVLVWLGLVADESRLIMINNQFGTIVAMTHILLPFMILPLYSVMQTIPPSYLRAAKSLGATNWTAFWRVYFPQTVPGIGAGSILVFILAIGYYITPEIVGGTTGTFISNRIAYHISSSLNWGLAAALGTILLVVVLVLYWAYDKIVGIDNVKLGG
;
A
#
# COMPACT_ATOMS: atom_id res chain seq x y z
N MET A 1 -42.06 41.18 -43.19
CA MET A 1 -42.96 40.10 -43.68
C MET A 1 -43.19 39.14 -42.51
N SER A 2 -44.39 39.12 -41.90
CA SER A 2 -45.47 38.12 -42.15
C SER A 2 -45.03 36.68 -41.81
N ARG A 3 -45.68 35.83 -41.00
CA ARG A 3 -46.96 35.79 -40.25
C ARG A 3 -46.92 34.52 -39.36
N LEU A 4 -47.58 34.59 -38.20
CA LEU A 4 -48.46 33.59 -37.55
C LEU A 4 -48.04 32.11 -37.28
N SER A 5 -48.10 31.77 -35.98
CA SER A 5 -48.87 30.69 -35.32
C SER A 5 -48.53 29.20 -35.53
N SER A 6 -48.14 28.54 -34.43
CA SER A 6 -48.77 27.26 -34.03
C SER A 6 -48.70 27.01 -32.52
N SER A 7 -49.82 26.53 -32.00
CA SER A 7 -50.10 26.09 -30.64
C SER A 7 -49.58 24.67 -30.38
N GLY A 8 -49.02 24.41 -29.19
CA GLY A 8 -48.74 23.08 -28.64
C GLY A 8 -49.12 23.00 -27.15
N PRO A 9 -49.37 21.80 -26.59
CA PRO A 9 -50.13 21.59 -25.35
C PRO A 9 -49.31 21.95 -24.10
N GLN A 10 -49.97 22.58 -23.11
CA GLN A 10 -49.44 22.71 -21.75
C GLN A 10 -49.31 21.30 -21.15
N THR A 11 -48.08 20.85 -20.97
CA THR A 11 -47.78 19.71 -20.10
C THR A 11 -47.84 20.23 -18.67
N ALA A 12 -48.64 19.57 -17.83
CA ALA A 12 -48.60 19.81 -16.39
C ALA A 12 -47.25 19.33 -15.87
N ASP A 13 -46.44 20.25 -15.35
CA ASP A 13 -45.17 19.93 -14.70
C ASP A 13 -45.41 18.92 -13.56
N ALA A 14 -44.59 17.87 -13.54
CA ALA A 14 -44.55 16.95 -12.41
C ALA A 14 -43.95 17.68 -11.20
N PRO A 15 -44.47 17.46 -9.98
CA PRO A 15 -44.01 18.20 -8.80
C PRO A 15 -42.53 17.91 -8.57
N THR A 16 -41.76 18.99 -8.44
CA THR A 16 -40.34 18.95 -8.13
C THR A 16 -40.14 18.68 -6.63
N PRO A 17 -38.97 18.20 -6.19
CA PRO A 17 -38.67 18.02 -4.78
C PRO A 17 -38.84 19.31 -3.95
N GLU A 18 -38.66 20.49 -4.55
CA GLU A 18 -38.85 21.80 -3.92
C GLU A 18 -40.32 22.08 -3.57
N ASP A 19 -41.28 21.61 -4.39
CA ASP A 19 -42.71 21.79 -4.14
C ASP A 19 -43.16 21.10 -2.84
N ALA A 20 -42.54 19.95 -2.52
CA ALA A 20 -42.79 19.24 -1.27
C ALA A 20 -42.22 19.96 -0.04
N PHE A 21 -41.09 20.67 -0.18
CA PHE A 21 -40.52 21.48 0.92
C PHE A 21 -41.34 22.75 1.17
N HIS A 22 -41.88 23.39 0.13
CA HIS A 22 -42.78 24.53 0.28
C HIS A 22 -44.13 24.14 0.93
N GLU A 23 -44.68 22.97 0.61
CA GLU A 23 -45.89 22.46 1.29
C GLU A 23 -45.66 22.16 2.78
N THR A 24 -44.50 21.62 3.16
CA THR A 24 -44.19 21.35 4.58
C THR A 24 -44.02 22.61 5.42
N ALA A 25 -43.45 23.67 4.86
CA ALA A 25 -43.36 24.98 5.53
C ALA A 25 -44.74 25.64 5.70
N ALA A 26 -45.61 25.55 4.69
CA ALA A 26 -46.97 26.07 4.72
C ALA A 26 -47.90 25.31 5.71
N LEU A 27 -47.60 24.03 5.98
CA LEU A 27 -48.30 23.24 7.00
C LEU A 27 -47.89 23.65 8.43
N SER A 28 -46.64 24.06 8.65
CA SER A 28 -46.15 24.48 9.99
C SER A 28 -46.74 25.80 10.50
N ASP A 29 -47.16 26.69 9.59
CA ASP A 29 -47.69 28.01 9.96
C ASP A 29 -49.21 27.99 10.19
N ARG A 30 -49.90 26.88 9.85
CA ARG A 30 -51.33 26.68 10.14
C ARG A 30 -51.63 26.24 11.57
N ASP A 31 -50.60 25.90 12.36
CA ASP A 31 -50.73 25.45 13.76
C ASP A 31 -50.85 26.58 14.80
N ARG A 32 -51.02 27.84 14.38
CA ARG A 32 -51.06 29.02 15.27
C ARG A 32 -52.45 29.62 15.55
N GLU A 33 -53.55 28.98 15.14
CA GLU A 33 -54.90 29.40 15.53
C GLU A 33 -55.56 28.39 16.49
N PRO A 34 -56.09 28.81 17.66
CA PRO A 34 -56.72 27.89 18.59
C PRO A 34 -58.15 27.58 18.12
N ARG A 35 -58.36 26.43 17.47
CA ARG A 35 -59.70 25.90 17.24
C ARG A 35 -60.13 25.02 18.41
N HIS A 36 -61.17 25.47 19.11
CA HIS A 36 -61.96 24.65 20.02
C HIS A 36 -62.59 23.47 19.27
N GLY A 37 -62.25 22.26 19.69
CA GLY A 37 -62.91 21.03 19.25
C GLY A 37 -62.16 19.80 19.75
N ALA A 38 -62.79 19.03 20.62
CA ALA A 38 -62.26 17.77 21.13
C ALA A 38 -61.88 16.83 19.97
N ALA A 39 -60.61 16.42 19.88
CA ALA A 39 -60.15 15.42 18.93
C ALA A 39 -59.35 14.35 19.68
N ALA A 40 -59.67 13.10 19.35
CA ALA A 40 -59.28 11.89 20.04
C ALA A 40 -57.76 11.65 20.04
N ASP A 41 -57.26 11.21 21.20
CA ASP A 41 -55.87 10.79 21.46
C ASP A 41 -55.60 9.39 20.88
N GLY A 42 -55.89 9.20 19.59
CA GLY A 42 -55.71 7.94 18.86
C GLY A 42 -54.62 8.08 17.79
N PRO A 43 -53.84 7.04 17.49
CA PRO A 43 -52.75 7.12 16.52
C PRO A 43 -53.32 7.53 15.15
N MET A 44 -52.86 8.65 14.58
CA MET A 44 -53.26 9.10 13.25
C MET A 44 -53.02 7.96 12.24
N LEU A 45 -54.08 7.55 11.54
CA LEU A 45 -54.08 6.45 10.57
C LEU A 45 -54.00 6.99 9.14
N ALA A 46 -53.35 6.26 8.24
CA ALA A 46 -53.40 6.50 6.81
C ALA A 46 -54.76 6.06 6.23
N ALA A 47 -55.02 6.39 4.96
CA ALA A 47 -56.29 6.09 4.26
C ALA A 47 -56.64 4.57 4.21
N ASP A 48 -55.67 3.70 4.49
CA ASP A 48 -55.81 2.23 4.54
C ASP A 48 -56.00 1.67 5.97
N GLY A 49 -56.14 2.54 6.98
CA GLY A 49 -56.31 2.15 8.39
C GLY A 49 -55.01 1.75 9.11
N THR A 50 -53.85 1.84 8.46
CA THR A 50 -52.56 1.59 9.13
C THR A 50 -52.05 2.84 9.85
N PRO A 51 -51.35 2.73 11.00
CA PRO A 51 -50.77 3.88 11.66
C PRO A 51 -49.82 4.66 10.74
N LEU A 52 -50.04 5.96 10.58
CA LEU A 52 -49.36 6.85 9.62
C LEU A 52 -47.83 6.80 9.76
N LYS A 53 -47.30 6.66 10.99
CA LYS A 53 -45.86 6.48 11.24
C LYS A 53 -45.29 5.24 10.55
N LYS A 54 -46.06 4.15 10.47
CA LYS A 54 -45.60 2.87 9.90
C LYS A 54 -45.64 2.90 8.37
N SER A 55 -46.65 3.53 7.77
CA SER A 55 -46.74 3.73 6.32
C SER A 55 -45.68 4.73 5.84
N LEU A 56 -45.48 5.84 6.55
CA LEU A 56 -44.44 6.83 6.27
C LEU A 56 -43.03 6.21 6.36
N ALA A 57 -42.75 5.41 7.39
CA ALA A 57 -41.45 4.74 7.53
C ALA A 57 -41.17 3.73 6.40
N ARG A 58 -42.21 3.03 5.91
CA ARG A 58 -42.08 2.10 4.77
C ARG A 58 -41.84 2.86 3.46
N ALA A 59 -42.58 3.94 3.21
CA ALA A 59 -42.38 4.80 2.04
C ALA A 59 -40.99 5.45 2.04
N LEU A 60 -40.56 6.00 3.18
CA LEU A 60 -39.22 6.57 3.36
C LEU A 60 -38.11 5.53 3.16
N ARG A 61 -38.29 4.30 3.64
CA ARG A 61 -37.33 3.21 3.37
C ARG A 61 -37.25 2.88 1.89
N ALA A 62 -38.37 2.77 1.19
CA ALA A 62 -38.38 2.50 -0.26
C ALA A 62 -37.72 3.64 -1.06
N GLN A 63 -37.95 4.89 -0.66
CA GLN A 63 -37.32 6.05 -1.30
C GLN A 63 -35.81 6.11 -1.00
N LYS A 64 -35.38 5.85 0.24
CA LYS A 64 -33.96 5.73 0.60
C LYS A 64 -33.27 4.59 -0.15
N LEU A 65 -33.93 3.43 -0.28
CA LEU A 65 -33.38 2.29 -1.00
C LEU A 65 -33.22 2.59 -2.50
N ARG A 66 -34.18 3.28 -3.12
CA ARG A 66 -34.06 3.75 -4.52
C ARG A 66 -32.94 4.76 -4.69
N ALA A 67 -32.81 5.74 -3.79
CA ALA A 67 -31.73 6.70 -3.81
C ALA A 67 -30.35 6.03 -3.64
N LEU A 68 -30.24 5.08 -2.70
CA LEU A 68 -29.04 4.26 -2.53
C LEU A 68 -28.74 3.42 -3.77
N ALA A 69 -29.74 2.80 -4.39
CA ALA A 69 -29.54 2.00 -5.60
C ALA A 69 -29.03 2.82 -6.79
N LEU A 70 -29.40 4.10 -6.90
CA LEU A 70 -28.89 5.01 -7.94
C LEU A 70 -27.42 5.41 -7.71
N ILE A 71 -26.99 5.50 -6.45
CA ILE A 71 -25.61 5.90 -6.08
C ILE A 71 -24.70 4.67 -5.90
N ALA A 72 -25.28 3.49 -5.65
CA ALA A 72 -24.55 2.26 -5.33
C ALA A 72 -23.48 1.88 -6.36
N PRO A 73 -23.70 1.96 -7.69
CA PRO A 73 -22.64 1.64 -8.65
C PRO A 73 -21.41 2.52 -8.51
N LEU A 74 -21.62 3.84 -8.32
CA LEU A 74 -20.52 4.79 -8.10
C LEU A 74 -19.83 4.53 -6.75
N LEU A 75 -20.61 4.27 -5.69
CA LEU A 75 -20.06 3.98 -4.37
C LEU A 75 -19.23 2.68 -4.37
N ILE A 76 -19.74 1.63 -5.02
CA ILE A 76 -19.03 0.35 -5.18
C ILE A 76 -17.75 0.57 -5.99
N PHE A 77 -17.82 1.32 -7.09
CA PHE A 77 -16.65 1.66 -7.88
C PHE A 77 -15.59 2.36 -7.01
N VAL A 78 -15.96 3.37 -6.23
CA VAL A 78 -15.03 4.06 -5.31
C VAL A 78 -14.49 3.14 -4.22
N LEU A 79 -15.35 2.29 -3.63
CA LEU A 79 -14.95 1.32 -2.61
C LEU A 79 -13.91 0.35 -3.14
N VAL A 80 -14.13 -0.20 -4.34
CA VAL A 80 -13.24 -1.21 -4.94
C VAL A 80 -11.97 -0.59 -5.52
N THR A 81 -12.05 0.57 -6.17
CA THR A 81 -10.90 1.14 -6.90
C THR A 81 -10.02 2.07 -6.07
N PHE A 82 -10.56 2.65 -4.98
CA PHE A 82 -9.81 3.57 -4.12
C PHE A 82 -9.72 3.07 -2.68
N ILE A 83 -10.84 2.75 -2.03
CA ILE A 83 -10.84 2.46 -0.59
C ILE A 83 -10.17 1.11 -0.30
N ALA A 84 -10.50 0.06 -1.05
CA ALA A 84 -9.94 -1.27 -0.83
C ALA A 84 -8.40 -1.31 -1.06
N PRO A 85 -7.84 -0.75 -2.15
CA PRO A 85 -6.38 -0.69 -2.32
C PRO A 85 -5.68 0.16 -1.26
N ILE A 86 -6.30 1.26 -0.81
CA ILE A 86 -5.76 2.05 0.30
C ILE A 86 -5.77 1.22 1.57
N ALA A 87 -6.86 0.52 1.89
CA ALA A 87 -6.95 -0.33 3.06
C ALA A 87 -5.91 -1.45 3.01
N ASP A 88 -5.77 -2.16 1.89
CA ASP A 88 -4.73 -3.16 1.65
C ASP A 88 -3.33 -2.57 1.89
N MET A 89 -3.06 -1.42 1.27
CA MET A 89 -1.78 -0.72 1.46
C MET A 89 -1.56 -0.34 2.93
N LEU A 90 -2.59 0.04 3.68
CA LEU A 90 -2.47 0.32 5.12
C LEU A 90 -2.22 -0.96 5.93
N PHE A 91 -2.83 -2.10 5.57
CA PHE A 91 -2.58 -3.39 6.25
C PHE A 91 -1.15 -3.90 6.03
N ARG A 92 -0.54 -3.64 4.86
CA ARG A 92 0.89 -3.92 4.62
C ARG A 92 1.83 -3.28 5.65
N SER A 93 1.40 -2.22 6.35
CA SER A 93 2.20 -1.58 7.41
C SER A 93 2.43 -2.44 8.66
N ILE A 94 1.66 -3.51 8.84
CA ILE A 94 1.83 -4.47 9.93
C ILE A 94 2.15 -5.88 9.44
N GLU A 95 2.13 -6.12 8.14
CA GLU A 95 2.23 -7.46 7.55
C GLU A 95 3.67 -7.84 7.25
N ASN A 96 4.08 -9.03 7.66
CA ASN A 96 5.46 -9.53 7.55
C ASN A 96 5.53 -10.86 6.80
N GLN A 97 4.97 -10.85 5.59
CA GLN A 97 4.88 -12.01 4.70
C GLN A 97 6.23 -12.54 4.24
N ILE A 98 7.20 -11.65 3.91
CA ILE A 98 8.46 -12.07 3.25
C ILE A 98 9.20 -13.16 4.06
N VAL A 99 9.29 -13.03 5.38
CA VAL A 99 10.01 -14.01 6.21
C VAL A 99 9.24 -15.33 6.28
N GLN A 100 7.93 -15.28 6.51
CA GLN A 100 7.10 -16.47 6.64
C GLN A 100 6.88 -17.21 5.32
N ASP A 101 6.72 -16.49 4.21
CA ASP A 101 6.52 -17.08 2.89
C ASP A 101 7.83 -17.63 2.31
N THR A 102 8.97 -17.07 2.69
CA THR A 102 10.29 -17.61 2.29
C THR A 102 10.73 -18.75 3.20
N LEU A 103 10.50 -18.67 4.51
CA LEU A 103 10.96 -19.64 5.50
C LEU A 103 9.81 -20.25 6.34
N PRO A 104 8.78 -20.86 5.74
CA PRO A 104 7.61 -21.33 6.46
C PRO A 104 7.90 -22.43 7.48
N ARG A 105 8.83 -23.35 7.19
CA ARG A 105 9.19 -24.45 8.11
C ARG A 105 10.10 -23.93 9.21
N THR A 106 11.10 -23.12 8.85
CA THR A 106 12.05 -22.52 9.79
C THR A 106 11.33 -21.66 10.81
N THR A 107 10.43 -20.79 10.35
CA THR A 107 9.67 -19.88 11.23
C THR A 107 8.72 -20.61 12.18
N ALA A 108 8.29 -21.84 11.84
CA ALA A 108 7.49 -22.68 12.73
C ALA A 108 8.33 -23.29 13.86
N VAL A 109 9.53 -23.79 13.55
CA VAL A 109 10.38 -24.51 14.52
C VAL A 109 11.24 -23.55 15.35
N VAL A 110 11.75 -22.46 14.76
CA VAL A 110 12.63 -21.50 15.45
C VAL A 110 11.92 -20.75 16.59
N GLN A 111 10.59 -20.72 16.60
CA GLN A 111 9.82 -20.07 17.68
C GLN A 111 10.00 -20.76 19.04
N ASP A 112 10.30 -22.06 19.05
CA ASP A 112 10.50 -22.84 20.28
C ASP A 112 11.94 -22.75 20.82
N TRP A 113 12.87 -22.22 20.02
CA TRP A 113 14.25 -22.02 20.44
C TRP A 113 14.38 -20.88 21.45
N ASN A 114 15.15 -21.10 22.52
CA ASN A 114 15.40 -20.09 23.54
C ASN A 114 16.73 -19.36 23.27
N PRO A 115 16.71 -18.09 22.85
CA PRO A 115 17.93 -17.33 22.54
C PRO A 115 18.77 -16.94 23.77
N ASP A 116 18.26 -17.08 24.99
CA ASP A 116 18.96 -16.73 26.23
C ASP A 116 20.01 -17.76 26.66
N THR A 117 20.00 -18.95 26.04
CA THR A 117 20.97 -20.02 26.35
C THR A 117 22.39 -19.66 25.92
N GLY A 118 22.54 -18.73 24.98
CA GLY A 118 23.84 -18.43 24.38
C GLY A 118 24.31 -19.52 23.41
N GLU A 119 23.42 -20.42 22.99
CA GLU A 119 23.69 -21.48 22.02
C GLU A 119 22.83 -21.28 20.76
N PRO A 120 23.38 -21.57 19.56
CA PRO A 120 22.59 -21.52 18.33
C PRO A 120 21.46 -22.57 18.35
N PRO A 121 20.49 -22.46 17.43
CA PRO A 121 19.37 -23.37 17.38
C PRO A 121 19.77 -24.84 17.20
N SER A 122 18.82 -25.73 17.53
CA SER A 122 18.99 -27.17 17.35
C SER A 122 19.09 -27.56 15.87
N GLU A 123 19.64 -28.75 15.61
CA GLU A 123 19.73 -29.35 14.27
C GLU A 123 18.43 -29.28 13.45
N ALA A 124 17.28 -29.54 14.10
CA ALA A 124 15.97 -29.47 13.44
C ALA A 124 15.63 -28.09 12.85
N VAL A 125 16.18 -26.99 13.40
CA VAL A 125 15.98 -25.64 12.86
C VAL A 125 16.86 -25.43 11.63
N TYR A 126 18.10 -25.95 11.63
CA TYR A 126 18.97 -25.92 10.45
C TYR A 126 18.43 -26.81 9.32
N GLU A 127 17.86 -27.97 9.63
CA GLU A 127 17.16 -28.81 8.64
C GLU A 127 15.96 -28.06 8.02
N ALA A 128 15.14 -27.40 8.86
CA ALA A 128 14.01 -26.61 8.38
C ALA A 128 14.47 -25.44 7.51
N LEU A 129 15.58 -24.79 7.88
CA LEU A 129 16.22 -23.74 7.09
C LEU A 129 16.73 -24.27 5.75
N TYR A 130 17.37 -25.44 5.71
CA TYR A 130 17.83 -26.06 4.47
C TYR A 130 16.68 -26.23 3.48
N ARG A 131 15.59 -26.87 3.89
CA ARG A 131 14.43 -27.13 3.00
C ARG A 131 13.80 -25.85 2.47
N ASP A 132 13.66 -24.84 3.32
CA ASP A 132 13.07 -23.57 2.89
C ASP A 132 14.03 -22.75 2.03
N LEU A 133 15.30 -22.70 2.41
CA LEU A 133 16.33 -21.92 1.73
C LEU A 133 16.68 -22.51 0.37
N PHE A 134 16.69 -23.84 0.22
CA PHE A 134 16.92 -24.52 -1.06
C PHE A 134 15.87 -24.08 -2.10
N LEU A 135 14.58 -24.25 -1.78
CA LEU A 135 13.50 -23.80 -2.68
C LEU A 135 13.57 -22.30 -2.97
N ALA A 136 13.91 -21.48 -1.96
CA ALA A 136 14.09 -20.05 -2.13
C ALA A 136 15.39 -19.67 -2.89
N ALA A 137 16.40 -20.53 -2.90
CA ALA A 137 17.63 -20.42 -3.66
C ALA A 137 17.33 -20.56 -5.14
N GLU A 138 16.67 -21.67 -5.49
CA GLU A 138 16.25 -22.00 -6.85
C GLU A 138 15.31 -20.93 -7.44
N ALA A 139 14.28 -20.55 -6.68
CA ALA A 139 13.37 -19.46 -7.09
C ALA A 139 14.00 -18.04 -7.02
N ARG A 140 15.28 -17.93 -6.62
CA ARG A 140 16.04 -16.68 -6.43
C ARG A 140 15.38 -15.68 -5.47
N ARG A 141 14.54 -16.14 -4.55
CA ARG A 141 13.80 -15.33 -3.57
C ARG A 141 14.55 -15.11 -2.26
N HIS A 142 15.51 -15.98 -1.92
CA HIS A 142 16.37 -15.84 -0.73
C HIS A 142 17.09 -14.49 -0.64
N THR A 143 17.50 -13.90 -1.78
CA THR A 143 18.17 -12.58 -1.79
C THR A 143 17.25 -11.45 -1.34
N ARG A 144 15.93 -11.54 -1.63
CA ARG A 144 14.93 -10.57 -1.18
C ARG A 144 14.73 -10.67 0.33
N LEU A 145 14.72 -11.89 0.87
CA LEU A 145 14.68 -12.13 2.31
C LEU A 145 15.90 -11.55 3.01
N GLY A 146 17.11 -11.86 2.52
CA GLY A 146 18.36 -11.32 3.05
C GLY A 146 18.39 -9.79 3.04
N GLN A 147 17.90 -9.14 1.98
CA GLN A 147 17.73 -7.67 1.93
C GLN A 147 16.75 -7.15 2.96
N ARG A 148 15.62 -7.84 3.17
CA ARG A 148 14.62 -7.41 4.15
C ARG A 148 15.16 -7.48 5.57
N LEU A 149 15.83 -8.56 5.93
CA LEU A 149 16.43 -8.75 7.26
C LEU A 149 17.65 -7.85 7.46
N ASN A 150 18.35 -7.44 6.40
CA ASN A 150 19.49 -6.52 6.49
C ASN A 150 19.14 -5.10 6.96
N TYR A 151 17.86 -4.71 6.92
CA TYR A 151 17.42 -3.45 7.55
C TYR A 151 17.40 -3.53 9.08
N GLU A 152 17.36 -4.74 9.61
CA GLU A 152 17.24 -5.01 11.04
C GLU A 152 18.57 -5.48 11.62
N GLU A 153 19.31 -6.33 10.90
CA GLU A 153 20.63 -6.83 11.30
C GLU A 153 21.63 -6.79 10.14
N THR A 154 22.82 -6.21 10.35
CA THR A 154 23.77 -6.00 9.24
C THR A 154 24.47 -7.29 8.88
N GLY A 155 24.60 -7.59 7.57
CA GLY A 155 25.28 -8.80 7.10
C GLY A 155 24.32 -9.89 6.62
N MET A 156 23.04 -9.82 6.99
CA MET A 156 22.00 -10.75 6.54
C MET A 156 21.89 -10.84 5.01
N SER A 157 22.13 -9.74 4.28
CA SER A 157 22.11 -9.77 2.81
C SER A 157 23.25 -10.58 2.20
N SER A 158 24.46 -10.54 2.78
CA SER A 158 25.59 -11.35 2.32
C SER A 158 25.40 -12.79 2.75
N LEU A 159 24.98 -13.04 3.99
CA LEU A 159 24.75 -14.37 4.54
C LEU A 159 23.80 -15.19 3.66
N PHE A 160 22.59 -14.68 3.43
CA PHE A 160 21.60 -15.40 2.59
C PHE A 160 22.06 -15.58 1.15
N ARG A 161 22.73 -14.58 0.55
CA ARG A 161 23.24 -14.69 -0.83
C ARG A 161 24.45 -15.64 -0.93
N GLY A 162 25.26 -15.69 0.11
CA GLY A 162 26.41 -16.58 0.23
C GLY A 162 25.92 -18.00 0.23
N THR A 163 25.15 -18.34 1.25
CA THR A 163 24.60 -19.68 1.46
C THR A 163 23.64 -20.12 0.37
N GLY A 164 22.84 -19.22 -0.21
CA GLY A 164 21.98 -19.59 -1.34
C GLY A 164 22.74 -19.99 -2.62
N ARG A 165 24.07 -19.85 -2.68
CA ARG A 165 24.90 -20.40 -3.78
C ARG A 165 25.54 -21.74 -3.44
N ASP A 166 25.62 -22.07 -2.15
CA ASP A 166 26.32 -23.25 -1.64
C ASP A 166 25.33 -24.31 -1.11
N VAL A 167 24.05 -23.94 -0.92
CA VAL A 167 23.02 -24.82 -0.34
C VAL A 167 22.72 -26.04 -1.21
N ASP A 168 23.00 -25.94 -2.51
CA ASP A 168 22.83 -27.03 -3.48
C ASP A 168 23.96 -28.05 -3.44
N ASP A 169 24.98 -27.86 -2.58
CA ASP A 169 26.11 -28.77 -2.38
C ASP A 169 26.06 -29.47 -0.99
N PHE A 170 25.01 -29.26 -0.18
CA PHE A 170 24.97 -29.73 1.22
C PHE A 170 24.80 -31.24 1.36
N GLY A 171 24.27 -31.88 0.33
CA GLY A 171 23.94 -33.28 0.18
C GLY A 171 24.68 -33.97 -0.95
N GLU A 172 25.75 -33.37 -1.49
CA GLU A 172 26.52 -33.88 -2.63
C GLU A 172 26.92 -35.35 -2.41
N ALA A 173 27.33 -35.71 -1.19
CA ALA A 173 27.68 -37.08 -0.83
C ALA A 173 26.52 -38.09 -0.99
N ASN A 174 25.28 -37.66 -0.77
CA ASN A 174 24.09 -38.50 -0.95
C ASN A 174 23.81 -38.74 -2.43
N VAL A 175 24.00 -37.71 -3.26
CA VAL A 175 23.87 -37.79 -4.72
C VAL A 175 24.92 -38.74 -5.27
N GLU A 176 26.20 -38.46 -5.02
CA GLU A 176 27.34 -39.28 -5.49
C GLU A 176 27.17 -40.75 -5.10
N THR A 177 26.73 -41.04 -3.87
CA THR A 177 26.56 -42.42 -3.39
C THR A 177 25.46 -43.17 -4.14
N LEU A 178 24.36 -42.49 -4.49
CA LEU A 178 23.25 -43.12 -5.21
C LEU A 178 23.58 -43.29 -6.69
N GLU A 179 24.23 -42.30 -7.31
CA GLU A 179 24.69 -42.38 -8.70
C GLU A 179 25.75 -43.49 -8.87
N ASP A 180 26.72 -43.59 -7.97
CA ASP A 180 27.73 -44.66 -7.97
C ASP A 180 27.13 -46.06 -7.75
N LEU A 181 25.96 -46.14 -7.11
CA LEU A 181 25.25 -47.40 -6.86
C LEU A 181 24.56 -47.92 -8.14
N ASP A 182 23.87 -47.04 -8.87
CA ASP A 182 23.15 -47.35 -10.10
C ASP A 182 22.93 -46.06 -10.92
N ASP A 183 23.52 -45.97 -12.12
CA ASP A 183 23.41 -44.81 -13.02
C ASP A 183 21.95 -44.33 -13.26
N ARG A 184 20.94 -45.20 -13.05
CA ARG A 184 19.53 -44.81 -13.17
C ARG A 184 19.08 -43.75 -12.16
N TRP A 185 19.81 -43.53 -11.07
CA TRP A 185 19.49 -42.45 -10.13
C TRP A 185 19.65 -41.06 -10.76
N GLU A 186 20.51 -40.89 -11.76
CA GLU A 186 20.63 -39.67 -12.57
C GLU A 186 19.42 -39.48 -13.51
N GLU A 187 18.70 -40.56 -13.87
CA GLU A 187 17.67 -40.50 -14.89
C GLU A 187 16.35 -39.91 -14.36
N ALA A 188 15.92 -38.76 -14.90
CA ALA A 188 14.61 -38.16 -14.60
C ALA A 188 13.44 -39.16 -14.75
N ALA A 189 13.49 -40.03 -15.76
CA ALA A 189 12.48 -41.06 -15.99
C ALA A 189 12.37 -42.07 -14.85
N PHE A 190 13.48 -42.40 -14.19
CA PHE A 190 13.50 -43.31 -13.05
C PHE A 190 12.77 -42.70 -11.85
N TRP A 191 13.01 -41.42 -11.57
CA TRP A 191 12.31 -40.69 -10.51
C TRP A 191 10.82 -40.53 -10.78
N VAL A 192 10.45 -40.26 -12.03
CA VAL A 192 9.03 -40.25 -12.43
C VAL A 192 8.40 -41.61 -12.19
N GLU A 193 9.02 -42.71 -12.60
CA GLU A 193 8.50 -44.06 -12.35
C GLU A 193 8.41 -44.38 -10.85
N LEU A 194 9.42 -44.00 -10.08
CA LEU A 194 9.51 -44.24 -8.63
C LEU A 194 8.39 -43.56 -7.85
N THR A 195 8.07 -42.31 -8.22
CA THR A 195 7.17 -41.43 -7.45
C THR A 195 5.75 -41.38 -8.00
N SER A 196 5.53 -41.77 -9.26
CA SER A 196 4.23 -41.61 -9.92
C SER A 196 3.18 -42.61 -9.43
N GLY A 197 1.94 -42.15 -9.33
CA GLY A 197 0.77 -42.96 -8.98
C GLY A 197 -0.49 -42.11 -8.80
N GLU A 198 -1.45 -42.62 -8.04
CA GLU A 198 -2.71 -41.92 -7.71
C GLU A 198 -2.77 -41.61 -6.20
N GLY A 199 -3.52 -40.58 -5.81
CA GLY A 199 -3.83 -40.29 -4.39
C GLY A 199 -2.83 -39.40 -3.66
N GLY A 200 -1.83 -38.84 -4.34
CA GLY A 200 -0.86 -37.88 -3.78
C GLY A 200 -1.19 -36.40 -4.04
N GLU A 201 -2.39 -36.07 -4.53
CA GLU A 201 -2.74 -34.71 -4.97
C GLU A 201 -2.60 -33.67 -3.86
N GLY A 202 -2.92 -34.04 -2.61
CA GLY A 202 -2.82 -33.12 -1.47
C GLY A 202 -1.38 -32.65 -1.16
N VAL A 203 -0.37 -33.47 -1.42
CA VAL A 203 1.04 -33.09 -1.25
C VAL A 203 1.46 -32.13 -2.37
N VAL A 204 1.03 -32.41 -3.60
CA VAL A 204 1.28 -31.55 -4.77
C VAL A 204 0.60 -30.19 -4.59
N ASP A 205 -0.65 -30.16 -4.15
CA ASP A 205 -1.39 -28.92 -3.89
C ASP A 205 -0.72 -28.10 -2.79
N ALA A 206 -0.22 -28.74 -1.72
CA ALA A 206 0.52 -28.06 -0.66
C ALA A 206 1.86 -27.47 -1.16
N ALA A 207 2.60 -28.20 -1.99
CA ALA A 207 3.81 -27.71 -2.64
C ALA A 207 3.50 -26.52 -3.57
N ARG A 208 2.40 -26.61 -4.34
CA ARG A 208 1.93 -25.54 -5.22
C ARG A 208 1.55 -24.28 -4.45
N GLU A 209 0.76 -24.40 -3.39
CA GLU A 209 0.40 -23.28 -2.51
C GLU A 209 1.65 -22.63 -1.87
N ARG A 210 2.66 -23.41 -1.53
CA ARG A 210 3.92 -22.91 -0.98
C ARG A 210 4.70 -22.12 -2.03
N TYR A 211 4.87 -22.67 -3.23
CA TYR A 211 5.57 -22.01 -4.33
C TYR A 211 4.87 -20.71 -4.73
N MET A 212 3.55 -20.73 -4.87
CA MET A 212 2.77 -19.54 -5.23
C MET A 212 2.97 -18.41 -4.21
N ARG A 213 3.00 -18.71 -2.90
CA ARG A 213 3.31 -17.71 -1.86
C ARG A 213 4.73 -17.18 -1.95
N LEU A 214 5.72 -18.06 -2.13
CA LEU A 214 7.13 -17.70 -2.30
C LEU A 214 7.35 -16.78 -3.51
N ALA A 215 6.66 -17.07 -4.62
CA ALA A 215 6.79 -16.36 -5.89
C ALA A 215 5.91 -15.10 -6.01
N ASP A 216 5.08 -14.78 -4.99
CA ASP A 216 4.08 -13.69 -5.00
C ASP A 216 3.06 -13.85 -6.15
N LEU A 217 2.65 -15.10 -6.42
CA LEU A 217 1.63 -15.46 -7.39
C LEU A 217 0.26 -15.53 -6.69
N SER A 218 -0.77 -15.04 -7.38
CA SER A 218 -2.14 -15.06 -6.88
C SER A 218 -3.02 -15.96 -7.74
N SER A 219 -3.92 -16.70 -7.10
CA SER A 219 -4.93 -17.49 -7.80
C SER A 219 -5.83 -16.58 -8.64
N ARG A 220 -6.38 -17.12 -9.72
CA ARG A 220 -7.32 -16.38 -10.57
C ARG A 220 -8.56 -16.01 -9.76
N SER A 221 -8.90 -14.72 -9.77
CA SER A 221 -10.12 -14.26 -9.09
C SER A 221 -11.39 -14.72 -9.81
N PRO A 222 -12.54 -14.81 -9.13
CA PRO A 222 -13.82 -15.15 -9.78
C PRO A 222 -14.21 -14.20 -10.92
N LEU A 223 -13.82 -12.92 -10.81
CA LEU A 223 -13.99 -11.95 -11.90
C LEU A 223 -13.03 -12.21 -13.06
N GLY A 224 -11.82 -12.70 -12.75
CA GLY A 224 -10.86 -13.21 -13.74
C GLY A 224 -11.41 -14.40 -14.50
N ASP A 225 -12.08 -15.36 -13.84
CA ASP A 225 -12.74 -16.48 -14.49
C ASP A 225 -13.84 -16.02 -15.44
N VAL A 226 -14.69 -15.10 -14.98
CA VAL A 226 -15.73 -14.48 -15.81
C VAL A 226 -15.11 -13.75 -16.99
N TRP A 227 -14.01 -13.01 -16.78
CA TRP A 227 -13.31 -12.31 -17.85
C TRP A 227 -12.72 -13.28 -18.89
N CYS A 228 -12.14 -14.40 -18.46
CA CYS A 228 -11.63 -15.44 -19.35
C CYS A 228 -12.75 -16.15 -20.12
N ALA A 229 -13.88 -16.43 -19.47
CA ALA A 229 -15.06 -16.96 -20.15
C ALA A 229 -15.58 -15.98 -21.22
N VAL A 230 -15.59 -14.67 -20.93
CA VAL A 230 -15.97 -13.62 -21.89
C VAL A 230 -14.97 -13.53 -23.04
N LYS A 231 -13.67 -13.58 -22.78
CA LYS A 231 -12.63 -13.63 -23.83
C LYS A 231 -12.80 -14.84 -24.75
N GLY A 232 -13.14 -15.99 -24.19
CA GLY A 232 -13.45 -17.20 -24.95
C GLY A 232 -14.60 -17.01 -25.95
N VAL A 233 -15.59 -16.16 -25.64
CA VAL A 233 -16.66 -15.78 -26.59
C VAL A 233 -16.10 -15.03 -27.81
N PHE A 234 -15.01 -14.28 -27.63
CA PHE A 234 -14.32 -13.55 -28.70
C PHE A 234 -13.17 -14.34 -29.34
N ALA A 235 -13.08 -15.66 -29.06
CA ALA A 235 -11.99 -16.53 -29.53
C ALA A 235 -10.57 -16.08 -29.11
N GLU A 236 -10.46 -15.35 -28.00
CA GLU A 236 -9.18 -15.05 -27.35
C GLU A 236 -8.92 -16.08 -26.23
N THR A 237 -7.67 -16.56 -26.13
CA THR A 237 -7.23 -17.46 -25.05
C THR A 237 -6.77 -16.66 -23.84
N CYS A 238 -7.08 -17.17 -22.64
CA CYS A 238 -6.41 -16.74 -21.42
C CYS A 238 -5.17 -17.60 -21.19
N ASP A 239 -4.19 -17.04 -20.49
CA ASP A 239 -3.08 -17.81 -19.94
C ASP A 239 -3.62 -18.88 -18.97
N VAL A 240 -2.89 -19.96 -18.73
CA VAL A 240 -3.28 -20.97 -17.74
C VAL A 240 -3.07 -20.37 -16.35
N ALA A 241 -3.99 -20.62 -15.40
CA ALA A 241 -3.80 -20.13 -14.04
C ALA A 241 -2.71 -20.96 -13.36
N PRO A 242 -1.88 -20.41 -12.46
CA PRO A 242 -0.84 -21.18 -11.76
C PRO A 242 -1.38 -22.45 -11.07
N GLU A 243 -2.59 -22.36 -10.51
CA GLU A 243 -3.32 -23.48 -9.90
C GLU A 243 -3.73 -24.59 -10.88
N ASP A 244 -3.84 -24.27 -12.17
CA ASP A 244 -4.30 -25.17 -13.22
C ASP A 244 -3.15 -25.69 -14.11
N VAL A 245 -1.89 -25.32 -13.82
CA VAL A 245 -0.74 -25.77 -14.61
C VAL A 245 -0.53 -27.27 -14.41
N ASP A 246 -0.50 -28.00 -15.52
CA ASP A 246 -0.21 -29.42 -15.58
C ASP A 246 1.28 -29.66 -15.30
N LEU A 247 1.57 -30.52 -14.31
CA LEU A 247 2.94 -30.85 -13.91
C LEU A 247 3.55 -31.98 -14.74
N GLY A 248 2.77 -32.62 -15.60
CA GLY A 248 3.23 -33.75 -16.43
C GLY A 248 3.39 -35.07 -15.67
N PHE A 249 3.07 -35.12 -14.38
CA PHE A 249 3.05 -36.34 -13.56
C PHE A 249 1.97 -36.27 -12.46
N SER A 250 1.65 -37.41 -11.85
CA SER A 250 0.78 -37.50 -10.69
C SER A 250 1.48 -38.26 -9.57
N LEU A 251 1.53 -37.68 -8.36
CA LEU A 251 2.25 -38.27 -7.23
C LEU A 251 1.46 -39.46 -6.64
N SER A 252 2.17 -40.55 -6.33
CA SER A 252 1.62 -41.72 -5.64
C SER A 252 1.34 -41.42 -4.16
N GLY A 253 0.11 -41.67 -3.72
CA GLY A 253 -0.27 -41.56 -2.31
C GLY A 253 0.46 -42.59 -1.43
N THR A 254 0.68 -43.81 -1.92
CA THR A 254 1.40 -44.85 -1.16
C THR A 254 2.89 -44.52 -1.01
N PHE A 255 3.49 -43.91 -2.05
CA PHE A 255 4.85 -43.39 -1.96
C PHE A 255 4.92 -42.25 -0.95
N ALA A 256 4.00 -41.27 -1.03
CA ALA A 256 3.96 -40.13 -0.11
C ALA A 256 3.72 -40.52 1.35
N GLU A 257 2.98 -41.59 1.63
CA GLU A 257 2.81 -42.11 2.99
C GLU A 257 4.09 -42.77 3.53
N THR A 258 4.86 -43.43 2.65
CA THR A 258 6.06 -44.19 3.03
C THR A 258 7.31 -43.30 3.09
N PHE A 259 7.45 -42.38 2.14
CA PHE A 259 8.57 -41.45 1.95
C PHE A 259 8.05 -39.99 1.93
N PRO A 260 7.51 -39.49 3.06
CA PRO A 260 6.83 -38.21 3.11
C PRO A 260 7.74 -37.01 2.79
N ARG A 261 9.02 -37.06 3.17
CA ARG A 261 9.97 -35.96 2.90
C ARG A 261 10.35 -35.96 1.43
N THR A 262 10.65 -37.12 0.85
CA THR A 262 10.99 -37.24 -0.57
C THR A 262 9.83 -36.81 -1.45
N ALA A 263 8.61 -37.23 -1.10
CA ALA A 263 7.40 -36.85 -1.81
C ALA A 263 7.15 -35.34 -1.77
N GLU A 264 7.36 -34.68 -0.63
CA GLU A 264 7.27 -33.22 -0.52
C GLU A 264 8.34 -32.52 -1.35
N ALA A 265 9.61 -32.92 -1.26
CA ALA A 265 10.71 -32.32 -2.02
C ALA A 265 10.53 -32.50 -3.54
N TYR A 266 10.12 -33.69 -3.99
CA TYR A 266 9.87 -33.97 -5.40
C TYR A 266 8.65 -33.21 -5.94
N ALA A 267 7.60 -33.04 -5.12
CA ALA A 267 6.47 -32.19 -5.48
C ALA A 267 6.87 -30.71 -5.62
N GLU A 268 7.78 -30.22 -4.76
CA GLU A 268 8.32 -28.85 -4.86
C GLU A 268 9.15 -28.66 -6.13
N PHE A 269 10.01 -29.62 -6.45
CA PHE A 269 10.74 -29.68 -7.73
C PHE A 269 9.78 -29.64 -8.92
N ALA A 270 8.74 -30.48 -8.91
CA ALA A 270 7.79 -30.55 -10.00
C ALA A 270 7.01 -29.25 -10.22
N VAL A 271 6.58 -28.62 -9.12
CA VAL A 271 5.88 -27.34 -9.17
C VAL A 271 6.81 -26.25 -9.71
N PHE A 272 8.08 -26.23 -9.30
CA PHE A 272 9.06 -25.28 -9.82
C PHE A 272 9.30 -25.46 -11.32
N MET A 273 9.55 -26.70 -11.77
CA MET A 273 9.75 -26.98 -13.21
C MET A 273 8.58 -26.48 -14.04
N ALA A 274 7.35 -26.72 -13.58
CA ALA A 274 6.15 -26.31 -14.30
C ALA A 274 5.87 -24.80 -14.26
N LEU A 275 6.10 -24.14 -13.13
CA LEU A 275 5.72 -22.74 -12.92
C LEU A 275 6.82 -21.71 -13.22
N GLU A 276 8.10 -22.08 -13.03
CA GLU A 276 9.24 -21.19 -13.26
C GLU A 276 9.90 -21.47 -14.62
N GLU A 277 10.21 -22.75 -14.92
CA GLU A 277 10.92 -23.14 -16.15
C GLU A 277 9.97 -23.42 -17.32
N GLY A 278 8.71 -23.77 -17.04
CA GLY A 278 7.72 -24.15 -18.06
C GLY A 278 7.97 -25.54 -18.65
N GLU A 279 8.65 -26.39 -17.90
CA GLU A 279 9.06 -27.76 -18.22
C GLU A 279 8.40 -28.76 -17.24
N THR A 280 8.67 -30.05 -17.41
CA THR A 280 8.16 -31.10 -16.53
C THR A 280 9.32 -31.79 -15.80
N VAL A 281 9.00 -32.57 -14.76
CA VAL A 281 9.99 -33.39 -14.04
C VAL A 281 10.68 -34.46 -14.89
N ALA A 282 10.24 -34.67 -16.13
CA ALA A 282 10.87 -35.61 -17.06
C ALA A 282 12.00 -34.95 -17.90
N ASP A 283 12.13 -33.62 -17.83
CA ASP A 283 13.04 -32.86 -18.67
C ASP A 283 14.40 -32.60 -18.00
N ASP A 284 14.47 -32.66 -16.66
CA ASP A 284 15.68 -32.37 -15.88
C ASP A 284 15.84 -33.32 -14.68
N GLU A 285 17.06 -33.42 -14.17
CA GLU A 285 17.44 -34.23 -13.01
C GLU A 285 16.84 -33.63 -11.73
N PRO A 286 16.39 -34.44 -10.76
CA PRO A 286 15.82 -33.90 -9.53
C PRO A 286 16.86 -33.13 -8.73
N TRP A 287 16.39 -32.11 -8.01
CA TRP A 287 17.20 -31.38 -7.07
C TRP A 287 17.88 -32.27 -6.02
N GLU A 288 19.08 -31.87 -5.58
CA GLU A 288 19.81 -32.51 -4.48
C GLU A 288 18.94 -32.66 -3.21
N ALA A 289 18.07 -31.68 -2.92
CA ALA A 289 17.12 -31.75 -1.81
C ALA A 289 16.21 -32.99 -1.84
N VAL A 290 15.93 -33.55 -3.03
CA VAL A 290 15.17 -34.81 -3.18
C VAL A 290 15.99 -36.01 -2.70
N TYR A 291 17.28 -36.07 -3.03
CA TYR A 291 18.20 -37.12 -2.59
C TYR A 291 18.44 -37.05 -1.07
N VAL A 292 18.64 -35.84 -0.52
CA VAL A 292 18.75 -35.64 0.93
C VAL A 292 17.47 -36.07 1.64
N ALA A 293 16.30 -35.71 1.11
CA ALA A 293 15.03 -36.11 1.69
C ALA A 293 14.82 -37.64 1.63
N LEU A 294 15.27 -38.29 0.55
CA LEU A 294 15.24 -39.76 0.42
C LEU A 294 16.12 -40.45 1.45
N ASP A 295 17.34 -39.99 1.67
CA ASP A 295 18.20 -40.53 2.72
C ASP A 295 17.55 -40.42 4.11
N GLN A 296 16.94 -39.28 4.42
CA GLN A 296 16.24 -39.08 5.70
C GLN A 296 15.06 -40.05 5.88
N ASP A 297 14.27 -40.29 4.84
CA ASP A 297 13.15 -41.23 4.92
C ASP A 297 13.63 -42.69 4.98
N LEU A 298 14.65 -43.07 4.19
CA LEU A 298 15.24 -44.41 4.23
C LEU A 298 15.86 -44.74 5.58
N ARG A 299 16.51 -43.77 6.24
CA ARG A 299 17.04 -43.94 7.60
C ARG A 299 15.95 -43.98 8.67
N ALA A 300 14.81 -43.33 8.43
CA ALA A 300 13.68 -43.34 9.36
C ALA A 300 12.93 -44.68 9.35
N LEU A 301 12.95 -45.40 8.22
CA LEU A 301 12.32 -46.70 8.06
C LEU A 301 13.21 -47.84 8.56
N SER A 302 12.62 -48.82 9.25
CA SER A 302 13.30 -50.08 9.51
C SER A 302 13.39 -50.93 8.23
N PRO A 303 14.38 -51.85 8.12
CA PRO A 303 14.48 -52.75 6.97
C PRO A 303 13.22 -53.61 6.75
N GLU A 304 12.46 -53.91 7.80
CA GLU A 304 11.20 -54.66 7.70
C GLU A 304 10.08 -53.81 7.09
N GLU A 305 9.96 -52.54 7.48
CA GLU A 305 9.01 -51.59 6.91
C GLU A 305 9.31 -51.32 5.44
N LEU A 306 10.59 -51.12 5.10
CA LEU A 306 11.00 -50.93 3.70
C LEU A 306 10.80 -52.22 2.87
N ALA A 307 11.03 -53.39 3.44
CA ALA A 307 10.78 -54.66 2.74
C ALA A 307 9.29 -54.91 2.45
N ALA A 308 8.38 -54.30 3.22
CA ALA A 308 6.94 -54.36 3.02
C ALA A 308 6.44 -53.41 1.91
N TYR A 309 7.26 -52.42 1.50
CA TYR A 309 6.93 -51.55 0.38
C TYR A 309 6.94 -52.35 -0.94
N ASP A 310 5.83 -52.32 -1.66
CA ASP A 310 5.59 -53.07 -2.90
C ASP A 310 5.43 -52.16 -4.14
N GLY A 311 5.75 -50.87 -4.00
CA GLY A 311 5.70 -49.90 -5.10
C GLY A 311 6.85 -50.04 -6.10
N PRO A 312 6.89 -49.16 -7.12
CA PRO A 312 7.90 -49.19 -8.17
C PRO A 312 9.33 -49.13 -7.61
N ASN A 313 10.25 -49.85 -8.25
CA ASN A 313 11.69 -49.85 -7.91
C ASN A 313 12.01 -50.11 -6.42
N ALA A 314 11.17 -50.91 -5.71
CA ALA A 314 11.37 -51.25 -4.31
C ALA A 314 12.68 -52.01 -4.01
N ASP A 315 13.25 -52.70 -4.99
CA ASP A 315 14.59 -53.28 -4.92
C ASP A 315 15.69 -52.20 -4.94
N ALA A 316 15.57 -51.19 -5.80
CA ALA A 316 16.49 -50.05 -5.83
C ALA A 316 16.48 -49.26 -4.50
N LEU A 317 15.30 -49.02 -3.91
CA LEU A 317 15.17 -48.36 -2.61
C LEU A 317 15.85 -49.15 -1.47
N ARG A 318 15.77 -50.49 -1.51
CA ARG A 318 16.47 -51.35 -0.53
C ARG A 318 17.98 -51.28 -0.70
N ALA A 319 18.47 -51.32 -1.94
CA ALA A 319 19.89 -51.14 -2.23
C ALA A 319 20.38 -49.76 -1.80
N ALA A 320 19.59 -48.70 -2.04
CA ALA A 320 19.86 -47.35 -1.59
C ALA A 320 19.94 -47.24 -0.07
N GLN A 321 19.05 -47.89 0.68
CA GLN A 321 19.11 -47.90 2.15
C GLN A 321 20.43 -48.52 2.65
N GLU A 322 20.89 -49.61 2.02
CA GLU A 322 22.16 -50.25 2.38
C GLU A 322 23.36 -49.38 2.05
N ALA A 323 23.40 -48.76 0.87
CA ALA A 323 24.50 -47.89 0.44
C ALA A 323 24.61 -46.62 1.30
N LEU A 324 23.48 -45.93 1.51
CA LEU A 324 23.43 -44.71 2.30
C LEU A 324 23.72 -44.94 3.79
N ALA A 325 23.53 -46.16 4.31
CA ALA A 325 23.91 -46.49 5.67
C ALA A 325 25.43 -46.36 5.94
N GLU A 326 26.26 -46.42 4.90
CA GLU A 326 27.72 -46.20 4.99
C GLU A 326 28.10 -44.71 4.99
N VAL A 327 27.20 -43.84 4.53
CA VAL A 327 27.37 -42.38 4.50
C VAL A 327 26.88 -41.78 5.83
N PRO A 328 27.63 -40.87 6.47
CA PRO A 328 27.13 -40.11 7.60
C PRO A 328 25.91 -39.27 7.20
N PRO A 329 24.86 -39.19 8.03
CA PRO A 329 23.74 -38.30 7.72
C PRO A 329 24.23 -36.85 7.64
N VAL A 330 23.59 -36.06 6.77
CA VAL A 330 23.89 -34.63 6.61
C VAL A 330 23.72 -33.93 7.97
N ASP A 331 24.80 -33.30 8.43
CA ASP A 331 24.80 -32.37 9.56
C ASP A 331 24.55 -30.97 8.98
N PHE A 332 23.28 -30.57 8.95
CA PHE A 332 22.86 -29.30 8.36
C PHE A 332 23.53 -28.14 9.08
N ARG A 333 23.63 -28.18 10.42
CA ARG A 333 24.32 -27.13 11.15
C ARG A 333 25.78 -27.00 10.70
N ALA A 334 26.50 -28.11 10.59
CA ALA A 334 27.88 -28.09 10.11
C ALA A 334 27.97 -27.60 8.66
N ALA A 335 27.05 -28.02 7.78
CA ALA A 335 27.00 -27.57 6.39
C ALA A 335 26.79 -26.04 6.27
N PHE A 336 25.81 -25.49 7.01
CA PHE A 336 25.58 -24.05 7.08
C PHE A 336 26.80 -23.29 7.60
N LEU A 337 27.46 -23.80 8.65
CA LEU A 337 28.67 -23.19 9.21
C LEU A 337 29.89 -23.27 8.28
N ASN A 338 29.97 -24.31 7.45
CA ASN A 338 31.02 -24.45 6.45
C ASN A 338 30.81 -23.48 5.28
N SER A 339 29.55 -23.22 4.89
CA SER A 339 29.20 -22.20 3.89
C SER A 339 29.50 -20.78 4.42
N ASP A 340 29.01 -20.45 5.61
CA ASP A 340 29.25 -19.14 6.24
C ASP A 340 29.26 -19.26 7.78
N GLU A 341 30.36 -18.84 8.40
CA GLU A 341 30.54 -18.93 9.85
C GLU A 341 29.55 -18.05 10.63
N ASP A 342 28.97 -17.02 9.99
CA ASP A 342 27.99 -16.12 10.61
C ASP A 342 26.66 -16.84 10.92
N TRP A 343 26.42 -18.05 10.41
CA TRP A 343 25.31 -18.89 10.88
C TRP A 343 25.47 -19.39 12.32
N ALA A 344 26.66 -19.26 12.92
CA ALA A 344 26.88 -19.47 14.36
C ALA A 344 26.40 -18.28 15.20
N ASP A 345 26.22 -17.11 14.59
CA ASP A 345 25.84 -15.90 15.31
C ASP A 345 24.38 -15.99 15.78
N ILE A 346 24.21 -15.87 17.08
CA ILE A 346 22.91 -15.94 17.75
C ILE A 346 22.05 -14.74 17.39
N ASP A 347 22.65 -13.59 17.10
CA ASP A 347 21.90 -12.37 16.78
C ASP A 347 21.23 -12.47 15.39
N ASN A 348 21.83 -13.22 14.46
CA ASN A 348 21.19 -13.58 13.17
C ASN A 348 19.93 -14.42 13.40
N TRP A 349 20.02 -15.45 14.25
CA TRP A 349 18.88 -16.30 14.58
C TRP A 349 17.80 -15.57 15.39
N ARG A 350 18.19 -14.71 16.35
CA ARG A 350 17.26 -13.84 17.09
C ARG A 350 16.52 -12.92 16.15
N THR A 351 17.18 -12.39 15.13
CA THR A 351 16.56 -11.56 14.10
C THR A 351 15.54 -12.36 13.31
N ILE A 352 15.90 -13.53 12.79
CA ILE A 352 14.96 -14.42 12.08
C ILE A 352 13.75 -14.74 12.98
N GLN A 353 13.97 -15.11 14.25
CA GLN A 353 12.91 -15.42 15.21
C GLN A 353 12.00 -14.20 15.50
N THR A 354 12.58 -13.02 15.74
CA THR A 354 11.85 -11.78 16.07
C THR A 354 10.93 -11.33 14.94
N TYR A 355 11.32 -11.62 13.69
CA TYR A 355 10.58 -11.31 12.47
C TYR A 355 9.93 -12.54 11.84
N SER A 356 9.83 -13.67 12.54
CA SER A 356 9.07 -14.85 12.09
C SER A 356 7.54 -14.65 12.09
N PRO A 357 6.92 -13.89 13.03
CA PRO A 357 5.47 -13.76 13.05
C PRO A 357 4.90 -13.05 11.81
N PRO A 358 3.68 -13.44 11.34
CA PRO A 358 2.99 -12.83 10.18
C PRO A 358 2.72 -11.33 10.35
N TYR A 359 2.67 -10.87 11.61
CA TYR A 359 2.43 -9.48 11.94
C TYR A 359 3.60 -8.90 12.73
N THR A 360 3.98 -7.67 12.38
CA THR A 360 5.08 -6.96 13.02
C THR A 360 4.72 -5.51 13.33
N THR A 361 5.16 -5.03 14.49
CA THR A 361 5.15 -3.60 14.82
C THR A 361 6.43 -2.90 14.33
N GLY A 362 7.39 -3.65 13.78
CA GLY A 362 8.71 -3.15 13.39
C GLY A 362 8.66 -1.99 12.41
N TYR A 363 7.76 -2.02 11.42
CA TYR A 363 7.62 -0.92 10.46
C TYR A 363 7.16 0.39 11.12
N PHE A 364 6.24 0.33 12.07
CA PHE A 364 5.80 1.52 12.82
C PHE A 364 6.89 2.06 13.73
N LEU A 365 7.65 1.19 14.38
CA LEU A 365 8.82 1.58 15.17
C LEU A 365 9.87 2.26 14.28
N ASN A 366 10.21 1.64 13.14
CA ASN A 366 11.14 2.19 12.17
C ASN A 366 10.70 3.56 11.64
N ALA A 367 9.40 3.74 11.39
CA ALA A 367 8.85 5.01 10.94
C ALA A 367 8.97 6.16 11.96
N VAL A 368 9.27 5.87 13.24
CA VAL A 368 9.50 6.85 14.31
C VAL A 368 10.94 6.80 14.87
N ASP A 369 11.89 6.31 14.07
CA ASP A 369 13.32 6.17 14.43
C ASP A 369 13.59 5.23 15.63
N MET A 370 12.74 4.22 15.79
CA MET A 370 12.89 3.11 16.72
C MET A 370 13.09 1.79 15.97
N GLN A 371 13.58 0.75 16.63
CA GLN A 371 13.72 -0.60 16.07
C GLN A 371 13.10 -1.63 17.02
N LYS A 372 12.63 -2.75 16.45
CA LYS A 372 12.16 -3.89 17.23
C LYS A 372 13.39 -4.78 17.50
N THR A 373 13.86 -4.84 18.74
CA THR A 373 14.91 -5.77 19.16
C THR A 373 14.29 -6.95 19.92
N PRO A 374 15.05 -8.03 20.16
CA PRO A 374 14.60 -9.17 20.97
C PRO A 374 14.15 -8.75 22.38
N GLU A 375 14.77 -7.73 22.97
CA GLU A 375 14.47 -7.19 24.30
C GLU A 375 13.30 -6.18 24.29
N GLY A 376 12.81 -5.82 23.10
CA GLY A 376 11.69 -4.92 22.89
C GLY A 376 12.01 -3.70 22.02
N PRO A 377 11.17 -2.66 22.05
CA PRO A 377 11.41 -1.46 21.26
C PRO A 377 12.61 -0.66 21.78
N ALA A 378 13.60 -0.43 20.93
CA ALA A 378 14.77 0.42 21.21
C ALA A 378 14.82 1.63 20.26
N LEU A 379 15.51 2.69 20.64
CA LEU A 379 15.81 3.79 19.71
C LEU A 379 16.95 3.37 18.79
N ARG A 380 16.87 3.73 17.51
CA ARG A 380 17.99 3.53 16.58
C ARG A 380 19.18 4.41 16.96
N ASP A 381 20.35 4.12 16.42
CA ASP A 381 21.52 4.97 16.63
C ASP A 381 21.33 6.37 16.04
N ALA A 382 22.02 7.35 16.62
CA ALA A 382 21.74 8.77 16.39
C ALA A 382 21.94 9.21 14.93
N ASP A 383 22.83 8.53 14.20
CA ASP A 383 23.16 8.72 12.80
C ASP A 383 22.14 8.09 11.85
N GLU A 384 21.34 7.12 12.31
CA GLU A 384 20.28 6.48 11.52
C GLU A 384 18.90 7.16 11.65
N ARG A 385 18.73 8.06 12.62
CA ARG A 385 17.43 8.72 12.89
C ARG A 385 17.10 9.78 11.83
N ILE A 386 16.30 9.41 10.84
CA ILE A 386 15.95 10.28 9.72
C ILE A 386 14.46 10.65 9.66
N TYR A 387 13.56 9.79 10.12
CA TYR A 387 12.13 9.93 9.84
C TYR A 387 11.47 10.98 10.74
N GLY A 388 11.78 11.02 12.03
CA GLY A 388 11.26 12.01 12.97
C GLY A 388 11.62 13.43 12.54
N LEU A 389 12.87 13.64 12.10
CA LEU A 389 13.32 14.91 11.54
C LEU A 389 12.54 15.27 10.26
N LEU A 390 12.30 14.31 9.37
CA LEU A 390 11.56 14.54 8.13
C LEU A 390 10.07 14.82 8.38
N PHE A 391 9.43 14.18 9.37
CA PHE A 391 8.07 14.51 9.78
C PHE A 391 7.99 15.94 10.30
N GLN A 392 8.88 16.33 11.21
CA GLN A 392 8.92 17.71 11.73
C GLN A 392 9.15 18.72 10.61
N ARG A 393 10.08 18.43 9.70
CA ARG A 393 10.38 19.29 8.55
C ARG A 393 9.17 19.43 7.61
N THR A 394 8.52 18.33 7.27
CA THR A 394 7.32 18.32 6.41
C THR A 394 6.23 19.18 7.03
N MET A 395 5.97 19.00 8.33
CA MET A 395 4.97 19.79 9.07
C MET A 395 5.32 21.28 9.07
N PHE A 396 6.55 21.63 9.44
CA PHE A 396 6.99 23.02 9.48
C PHE A 396 6.92 23.68 8.09
N MET A 397 7.45 23.02 7.06
CA MET A 397 7.47 23.56 5.71
C MET A 397 6.07 23.70 5.12
N SER A 398 5.18 22.72 5.30
CA SER A 398 3.79 22.81 4.85
C SER A 398 3.03 23.95 5.52
N LEU A 399 3.28 24.22 6.80
CA LEU A 399 2.73 25.40 7.49
C LEU A 399 3.27 26.71 6.90
N VAL A 400 4.58 26.80 6.65
CA VAL A 400 5.20 28.00 6.04
C VAL A 400 4.68 28.25 4.64
N ILE A 401 4.53 27.20 3.82
CA ILE A 401 3.96 27.28 2.47
C ILE A 401 2.51 27.75 2.55
N THR A 402 1.70 27.15 3.43
CA THR A 402 0.29 27.54 3.62
C THR A 402 0.18 29.00 4.02
N PHE A 403 0.98 29.45 5.00
CA PHE A 403 1.03 30.84 5.42
C PHE A 403 1.45 31.78 4.29
N SER A 404 2.45 31.39 3.50
CA SER A 404 2.91 32.15 2.33
C SER A 404 1.80 32.26 1.27
N CYS A 405 1.04 31.19 1.05
CA CYS A 405 -0.12 31.21 0.16
C CYS A 405 -1.23 32.12 0.69
N ILE A 406 -1.51 32.16 2.00
CA ILE A 406 -2.47 33.11 2.59
C ILE A 406 -1.99 34.54 2.35
N LEU A 407 -0.73 34.82 2.67
CA LEU A 407 -0.13 36.15 2.58
C LEU A 407 -0.19 36.72 1.16
N LEU A 408 0.09 35.89 0.16
CA LEU A 408 0.09 36.30 -1.26
C LEU A 408 -1.30 36.16 -1.92
N GLY A 409 -2.05 35.13 -1.56
CA GLY A 409 -3.35 34.82 -2.16
C GLY A 409 -4.47 35.72 -1.66
N TYR A 410 -4.41 36.18 -0.40
CA TYR A 410 -5.45 37.05 0.17
C TYR A 410 -5.58 38.39 -0.56
N PRO A 411 -4.51 39.16 -0.83
CA PRO A 411 -4.61 40.39 -1.62
C PRO A 411 -5.15 40.14 -3.03
N VAL A 412 -4.73 39.06 -3.69
CA VAL A 412 -5.17 38.70 -5.04
C VAL A 412 -6.66 38.39 -5.05
N ALA A 413 -7.13 37.54 -4.12
CA ALA A 413 -8.54 37.21 -3.99
C ALA A 413 -9.41 38.45 -3.65
N TRP A 414 -8.89 39.33 -2.80
CA TRP A 414 -9.57 40.58 -2.45
C TRP A 414 -9.72 41.51 -3.66
N ILE A 415 -8.67 41.67 -4.46
CA ILE A 415 -8.73 42.43 -5.72
C ILE A 415 -9.77 41.80 -6.65
N LEU A 416 -9.70 40.49 -6.83
CA LEU A 416 -10.59 39.75 -7.72
C LEU A 416 -12.07 39.92 -7.35
N ALA A 417 -12.39 39.91 -6.06
CA ALA A 417 -13.74 40.08 -5.54
C ALA A 417 -14.30 41.51 -5.66
N ASN A 418 -13.43 42.52 -5.84
CA ASN A 418 -13.84 43.93 -5.90
C ASN A 418 -13.73 44.56 -7.30
N LEU A 419 -13.18 43.84 -8.29
CA LEU A 419 -13.06 44.33 -9.66
C LEU A 419 -14.32 44.10 -10.50
N PRO A 420 -14.53 44.86 -11.60
CA PRO A 420 -15.57 44.58 -12.57
C PRO A 420 -15.42 43.16 -13.15
N MET A 421 -16.54 42.46 -13.35
CA MET A 421 -16.59 41.05 -13.76
C MET A 421 -15.65 40.68 -14.91
N ARG A 422 -15.49 41.55 -15.93
CA ARG A 422 -14.58 41.28 -17.06
C ARG A 422 -13.11 41.23 -16.64
N GLN A 423 -12.67 42.15 -15.78
CA GLN A 423 -11.30 42.20 -15.30
C GLN A 423 -11.04 41.09 -14.30
N ALA A 424 -12.01 40.79 -13.43
CA ALA A 424 -11.94 39.66 -12.53
C ALA A 424 -11.78 38.33 -13.29
N ASN A 425 -12.60 38.09 -14.32
CA ASN A 425 -12.49 36.87 -15.13
C ASN A 425 -11.13 36.76 -15.84
N LEU A 426 -10.56 37.86 -16.34
CA LEU A 426 -9.24 37.85 -16.98
C LEU A 426 -8.12 37.50 -15.98
N LEU A 427 -8.14 38.09 -14.78
CA LEU A 427 -7.18 37.77 -13.73
C LEU A 427 -7.35 36.33 -13.23
N LEU A 428 -8.59 35.84 -13.14
CA LEU A 428 -8.88 34.45 -12.77
C LEU A 428 -8.31 33.48 -13.80
N ILE A 429 -8.41 33.78 -15.10
CA ILE A 429 -7.75 33.00 -16.16
C ILE A 429 -6.24 32.96 -15.95
N LEU A 430 -5.59 34.08 -15.60
CA LEU A 430 -4.15 34.10 -15.31
C LEU A 430 -3.78 33.26 -14.08
N VAL A 431 -4.59 33.29 -13.03
CA VAL A 431 -4.41 32.44 -11.83
C VAL A 431 -4.60 30.96 -12.17
N LEU A 432 -5.48 30.63 -13.12
CA LEU A 432 -5.76 29.26 -13.52
C LEU A 432 -4.80 28.72 -14.60
N LEU A 433 -4.08 29.60 -15.31
CA LEU A 433 -3.12 29.23 -16.35
C LEU A 433 -2.13 28.14 -15.93
N PRO A 434 -1.56 28.14 -14.71
CA PRO A 434 -0.64 27.10 -14.27
C PRO A 434 -1.23 25.69 -14.27
N PHE A 435 -2.55 25.52 -14.15
CA PHE A 435 -3.19 24.18 -14.20
C PHE A 435 -3.11 23.53 -15.58
N TRP A 436 -3.00 24.33 -16.65
CA TRP A 436 -2.88 23.85 -18.03
C TRP A 436 -1.46 23.39 -18.36
N THR A 437 -0.50 23.65 -17.46
CA THR A 437 0.90 23.28 -17.62
C THR A 437 1.25 22.09 -16.72
N SER A 438 2.00 21.13 -17.26
CA SER A 438 2.48 19.99 -16.50
C SER A 438 3.25 20.43 -15.25
N LEU A 439 3.01 19.74 -14.14
CA LEU A 439 3.72 19.98 -12.88
C LEU A 439 5.25 19.84 -13.04
N LEU A 440 5.70 18.85 -13.82
CA LEU A 440 7.13 18.62 -14.04
C LEU A 440 7.76 19.81 -14.77
N VAL A 441 7.09 20.34 -15.79
CA VAL A 441 7.57 21.51 -16.55
C VAL A 441 7.66 22.73 -15.64
N ARG A 442 6.62 22.99 -14.84
CA ARG A 442 6.64 24.11 -13.86
C ARG A 442 7.77 23.96 -12.86
N THR A 443 7.99 22.75 -12.34
CA THR A 443 9.04 22.48 -11.36
C THR A 443 10.44 22.65 -11.96
N SER A 444 10.66 22.14 -13.18
CA SER A 444 11.92 22.33 -13.92
C SER A 444 12.18 23.81 -14.25
N ALA A 445 11.15 24.58 -14.59
CA ALA A 445 11.28 26.03 -14.79
C ALA A 445 11.71 26.74 -13.51
N TRP A 446 11.09 26.42 -12.36
CA TRP A 446 11.52 26.94 -11.06
C TRP A 446 12.94 26.53 -10.70
N LYS A 447 13.35 25.29 -11.01
CA LYS A 447 14.72 24.84 -10.84
C LYS A 447 15.70 25.74 -11.59
N VAL A 448 15.43 26.05 -12.85
CA VAL A 448 16.30 26.95 -13.65
C VAL A 448 16.26 28.39 -13.12
N MET A 449 15.09 28.91 -12.75
CA MET A 449 14.97 30.30 -12.26
C MET A 449 15.70 30.54 -10.92
N LEU A 450 15.71 29.55 -10.04
CA LEU A 450 16.31 29.61 -8.69
C LEU A 450 17.79 29.22 -8.65
N GLN A 451 18.38 28.79 -9.76
CA GLN A 451 19.81 28.53 -9.84
C GLN A 451 20.63 29.78 -9.54
N GLN A 452 21.90 29.59 -9.15
CA GLN A 452 22.84 30.69 -8.93
C GLN A 452 22.99 31.57 -10.18
N GLN A 453 23.03 30.96 -11.35
CA GLN A 453 23.04 31.62 -12.67
C GLN A 453 21.63 31.69 -13.30
N GLY A 454 20.59 31.61 -12.46
CA GLY A 454 19.20 31.71 -12.88
C GLY A 454 18.73 33.16 -13.00
N VAL A 455 17.60 33.32 -13.70
CA VAL A 455 16.98 34.62 -14.01
C VAL A 455 16.77 35.50 -12.76
N ILE A 456 16.40 34.90 -11.62
CA ILE A 456 16.14 35.66 -10.39
C ILE A 456 17.43 36.29 -9.85
N ASN A 457 18.51 35.51 -9.77
CA ASN A 457 19.80 36.03 -9.34
C ASN A 457 20.32 37.09 -10.31
N ASP A 458 20.19 36.89 -11.63
CA ASP A 458 20.61 37.87 -12.62
C ASP A 458 19.88 39.20 -12.47
N VAL A 459 18.57 39.18 -12.20
CA VAL A 459 17.79 40.40 -11.92
C VAL A 459 18.24 41.07 -10.61
N LEU A 460 18.54 40.31 -9.56
CA LEU A 460 19.03 40.86 -8.28
C LEU A 460 20.40 41.53 -8.43
N VAL A 461 21.29 40.92 -9.21
CA VAL A 461 22.60 41.49 -9.56
C VAL A 461 22.43 42.75 -10.41
N TRP A 462 21.55 42.70 -11.41
CA TRP A 462 21.24 43.85 -12.26
C TRP A 462 20.64 45.04 -11.49
N LEU A 463 19.78 44.78 -10.50
CA LEU A 463 19.24 45.80 -9.59
C LEU A 463 20.26 46.32 -8.56
N GLY A 464 21.46 45.73 -8.50
CA GLY A 464 22.49 46.08 -7.51
C GLY A 464 22.18 45.65 -6.08
N LEU A 465 21.23 44.72 -5.89
CA LEU A 465 20.87 44.20 -4.56
C LEU A 465 21.86 43.14 -4.06
N VAL A 466 22.54 42.45 -4.97
CA VAL A 466 23.52 41.38 -4.68
C VAL A 466 24.71 41.56 -5.62
N ALA A 467 25.94 41.37 -5.12
CA ALA A 467 27.13 41.39 -5.99
C ALA A 467 27.27 40.09 -6.78
N ASP A 468 27.83 40.14 -7.98
CA ASP A 468 27.92 38.99 -8.89
C ASP A 468 28.69 37.80 -8.29
N GLU A 469 29.70 38.07 -7.46
CA GLU A 469 30.49 37.06 -6.72
C GLU A 469 29.72 36.42 -5.55
N SER A 470 28.62 37.03 -5.11
CA SER A 470 27.85 36.66 -3.90
C SER A 470 26.42 36.21 -4.21
N ARG A 471 26.19 35.63 -5.39
CA ARG A 471 24.88 35.13 -5.84
C ARG A 471 24.25 34.18 -4.82
N LEU A 472 22.95 34.33 -4.59
CA LEU A 472 22.23 33.60 -3.54
C LEU A 472 22.01 32.13 -3.94
N ILE A 473 22.23 31.22 -3.00
CA ILE A 473 21.90 29.80 -3.14
C ILE A 473 20.42 29.62 -2.81
N MET A 474 19.57 29.65 -3.83
CA MET A 474 18.10 29.55 -3.67
C MET A 474 17.54 28.18 -4.07
N ILE A 475 18.40 27.23 -4.41
CA ILE A 475 18.01 25.89 -4.86
C ILE A 475 18.78 24.80 -4.12
N ASN A 476 18.23 23.57 -4.14
CA ASN A 476 18.70 22.40 -3.41
C ASN A 476 18.65 22.62 -1.90
N ASN A 477 17.67 23.40 -1.45
CA ASN A 477 17.45 23.71 -0.05
C ASN A 477 15.97 23.96 0.28
N GLN A 478 15.68 24.13 1.57
CA GLN A 478 14.36 24.45 2.10
C GLN A 478 13.70 25.67 1.43
N PHE A 479 14.46 26.72 1.14
CA PHE A 479 13.94 27.96 0.56
C PHE A 479 13.38 27.71 -0.85
N GLY A 480 14.12 26.99 -1.70
CA GLY A 480 13.68 26.67 -3.05
C GLY A 480 12.37 25.89 -3.08
N THR A 481 12.23 24.90 -2.18
CA THR A 481 10.97 24.15 -2.02
C THR A 481 9.81 25.06 -1.63
N ILE A 482 9.99 25.93 -0.62
CA ILE A 482 8.93 26.83 -0.15
C ILE A 482 8.47 27.76 -1.27
N VAL A 483 9.40 28.38 -2.01
CA VAL A 483 9.08 29.32 -3.09
C VAL A 483 8.33 28.62 -4.22
N ALA A 484 8.87 27.50 -4.72
CA ALA A 484 8.27 26.76 -5.83
C ALA A 484 6.87 26.23 -5.47
N MET A 485 6.73 25.61 -4.28
CA MET A 485 5.45 25.09 -3.82
C MET A 485 4.43 26.19 -3.52
N THR A 486 4.85 27.34 -2.98
CA THR A 486 3.95 28.48 -2.76
C THR A 486 3.32 28.92 -4.07
N HIS A 487 4.09 29.05 -5.16
CA HIS A 487 3.55 29.40 -6.47
C HIS A 487 2.61 28.31 -7.02
N ILE A 488 3.01 27.04 -6.91
CA ILE A 488 2.21 25.92 -7.43
C ILE A 488 0.87 25.82 -6.69
N LEU A 489 0.85 26.05 -5.38
CA LEU A 489 -0.33 25.90 -4.53
C LEU A 489 -1.15 27.20 -4.38
N LEU A 490 -0.61 28.35 -4.80
CA LEU A 490 -1.28 29.65 -4.71
C LEU A 490 -2.72 29.66 -5.25
N PRO A 491 -3.03 29.06 -6.43
CA PRO A 491 -4.39 29.07 -6.95
C PRO A 491 -5.39 28.36 -6.03
N PHE A 492 -4.98 27.31 -5.32
CA PHE A 492 -5.82 26.57 -4.39
C PHE A 492 -6.15 27.37 -3.12
N MET A 493 -5.36 28.39 -2.77
CA MET A 493 -5.71 29.37 -1.74
C MET A 493 -6.65 30.45 -2.28
N ILE A 494 -6.38 30.95 -3.49
CA ILE A 494 -7.14 32.05 -4.09
C ILE A 494 -8.59 31.67 -4.34
N LEU A 495 -8.87 30.46 -4.86
CA LEU A 495 -10.22 30.07 -5.26
C LEU A 495 -11.22 30.03 -4.08
N PRO A 496 -10.93 29.38 -2.94
CA PRO A 496 -11.85 29.39 -1.79
C PRO A 496 -12.00 30.80 -1.18
N LEU A 497 -10.90 31.57 -1.09
CA LEU A 497 -10.95 32.95 -0.63
C LEU A 497 -11.85 33.82 -1.51
N TYR A 498 -11.67 33.76 -2.83
CA TYR A 498 -12.49 34.48 -3.79
C TYR A 498 -13.96 34.07 -3.70
N SER A 499 -14.23 32.77 -3.58
CA SER A 499 -15.59 32.22 -3.47
C SER A 499 -16.36 32.80 -2.27
N VAL A 500 -15.69 32.99 -1.13
CA VAL A 500 -16.29 33.63 0.05
C VAL A 500 -16.33 35.15 -0.12
N MET A 501 -15.24 35.77 -0.55
CA MET A 501 -15.13 37.23 -0.64
C MET A 501 -16.14 37.86 -1.61
N GLN A 502 -16.44 37.21 -2.73
CA GLN A 502 -17.42 37.71 -3.71
C GLN A 502 -18.85 37.76 -3.15
N THR A 503 -19.16 37.00 -2.10
CA THR A 503 -20.49 36.98 -1.47
C THR A 503 -20.72 38.10 -0.47
N ILE A 504 -19.65 38.80 -0.04
CA ILE A 504 -19.72 39.84 0.98
C ILE A 504 -20.28 41.14 0.36
N PRO A 505 -21.45 41.64 0.81
CA PRO A 505 -22.04 42.85 0.26
C PRO A 505 -21.15 44.09 0.47
N PRO A 506 -20.86 44.89 -0.58
CA PRO A 506 -20.10 46.13 -0.44
C PRO A 506 -20.76 47.18 0.47
N SER A 507 -22.05 47.03 0.77
CA SER A 507 -22.79 47.89 1.70
C SER A 507 -22.26 47.81 3.14
N TYR A 508 -21.71 46.67 3.57
CA TYR A 508 -21.20 46.50 4.94
C TYR A 508 -20.04 47.44 5.25
N LEU A 509 -19.10 47.58 4.31
CA LEU A 509 -18.00 48.53 4.44
C LEU A 509 -18.48 49.99 4.38
N ARG A 510 -19.48 50.30 3.54
CA ARG A 510 -20.08 51.65 3.48
C ARG A 510 -20.80 52.02 4.78
N ALA A 511 -21.53 51.08 5.38
CA ALA A 511 -22.20 51.25 6.66
C ALA A 511 -21.19 51.49 7.80
N ALA A 512 -20.13 50.70 7.87
CA ALA A 512 -19.07 50.86 8.88
C ALA A 512 -18.41 52.26 8.80
N LYS A 513 -18.10 52.73 7.59
CA LYS A 513 -17.53 54.07 7.39
C LYS A 513 -18.50 55.19 7.78
N SER A 514 -19.79 55.01 7.51
CA SER A 514 -20.84 55.97 7.89
C SER A 514 -21.00 56.10 9.41
N LEU A 515 -20.63 55.05 10.17
CA LEU A 515 -20.58 55.05 11.63
C LEU A 515 -19.24 55.59 12.19
N GLY A 516 -18.39 56.17 11.35
CA GLY A 516 -17.11 56.79 11.75
C GLY A 516 -15.90 55.86 11.71
N ALA A 517 -16.01 54.63 11.20
CA ALA A 517 -14.86 53.74 11.06
C ALA A 517 -13.93 54.20 9.92
N THR A 518 -12.61 54.15 10.16
CA THR A 518 -11.61 54.33 9.10
C THR A 518 -11.58 53.11 8.17
N ASN A 519 -10.95 53.22 6.99
CA ASN A 519 -10.80 52.08 6.07
C ASN A 519 -10.15 50.87 6.75
N TRP A 520 -9.13 51.10 7.57
CA TRP A 520 -8.43 50.07 8.32
C TRP A 520 -9.35 49.38 9.34
N THR A 521 -10.07 50.17 10.14
CA THR A 521 -11.01 49.64 11.14
C THR A 521 -12.16 48.89 10.48
N ALA A 522 -12.73 49.43 9.40
CA ALA A 522 -13.81 48.78 8.64
C ALA A 522 -13.34 47.45 8.04
N PHE A 523 -12.11 47.40 7.52
CA PHE A 523 -11.54 46.17 6.98
C PHE A 523 -11.38 45.10 8.06
N TRP A 524 -10.62 45.37 9.12
CA TRP A 524 -10.29 44.35 10.12
C TRP A 524 -11.45 43.96 11.03
N ARG A 525 -12.38 44.89 11.30
CA ARG A 525 -13.50 44.64 12.23
C ARG A 525 -14.77 44.15 11.55
N VAL A 526 -14.95 44.42 10.25
CA VAL A 526 -16.18 44.06 9.53
C VAL A 526 -15.90 43.10 8.40
N TYR A 527 -14.94 43.39 7.52
CA TYR A 527 -14.70 42.59 6.32
C TYR A 527 -13.89 41.31 6.61
N PHE A 528 -12.72 41.43 7.23
CA PHE A 528 -11.81 40.31 7.49
C PHE A 528 -12.45 39.15 8.30
N PRO A 529 -13.26 39.39 9.35
CA PRO A 529 -13.90 38.29 10.08
C PRO A 529 -14.85 37.46 9.21
N GLN A 530 -15.44 38.05 8.17
CA GLN A 530 -16.32 37.35 7.22
C GLN A 530 -15.54 36.53 6.19
N THR A 531 -14.23 36.77 6.01
CA THR A 531 -13.38 36.00 5.10
C THR A 531 -12.71 34.80 5.78
N VAL A 532 -12.81 34.68 7.11
CA VAL A 532 -12.24 33.59 7.91
C VAL A 532 -12.65 32.20 7.40
N PRO A 533 -13.92 31.92 7.03
CA PRO A 533 -14.29 30.62 6.44
C PRO A 533 -13.54 30.31 5.15
N GLY A 534 -13.28 31.34 4.32
CA GLY A 534 -12.52 31.21 3.08
C GLY A 534 -11.03 30.97 3.33
N ILE A 535 -10.44 31.67 4.31
CA ILE A 535 -9.06 31.44 4.76
C ILE A 535 -8.94 30.00 5.24
N GLY A 536 -9.87 29.54 6.07
CA GLY A 536 -9.85 28.19 6.61
C GLY A 536 -9.94 27.12 5.53
N ALA A 537 -10.92 27.23 4.62
CA ALA A 537 -11.10 26.30 3.51
C ALA A 537 -9.85 26.24 2.60
N GLY A 538 -9.30 27.40 2.23
CA GLY A 538 -8.07 27.47 1.44
C GLY A 538 -6.85 26.92 2.19
N SER A 539 -6.75 27.18 3.50
CA SER A 539 -5.62 26.74 4.32
C SER A 539 -5.57 25.23 4.46
N ILE A 540 -6.70 24.55 4.75
CA ILE A 540 -6.72 23.09 4.75
C ILE A 540 -6.31 22.55 3.40
N LEU A 541 -6.94 23.06 2.33
CA LEU A 541 -6.72 22.52 0.99
C LEU A 541 -5.25 22.60 0.60
N VAL A 542 -4.62 23.77 0.79
CA VAL A 542 -3.20 23.97 0.51
C VAL A 542 -2.33 23.11 1.44
N PHE A 543 -2.67 23.03 2.72
CA PHE A 543 -1.89 22.29 3.70
C PHE A 543 -1.87 20.78 3.44
N ILE A 544 -3.04 20.18 3.17
CA ILE A 544 -3.17 18.76 2.81
C ILE A 544 -2.40 18.47 1.51
N LEU A 545 -2.56 19.32 0.49
CA LEU A 545 -1.82 19.18 -0.76
C LEU A 545 -0.31 19.33 -0.56
N ALA A 546 0.14 20.25 0.30
CA ALA A 546 1.56 20.46 0.57
C ALA A 546 2.22 19.26 1.24
N ILE A 547 1.59 18.66 2.26
CA ILE A 547 2.17 17.52 3.00
C ILE A 547 2.45 16.33 2.08
N GLY A 548 1.49 15.98 1.21
CA GLY A 548 1.61 14.83 0.31
C GLY A 548 2.52 15.05 -0.90
N TYR A 549 3.11 16.24 -1.04
CA TYR A 549 3.91 16.57 -2.21
C TYR A 549 5.30 15.94 -2.14
N TYR A 550 5.69 15.18 -3.16
CA TYR A 550 7.04 14.59 -3.23
C TYR A 550 7.86 15.08 -4.43
N ILE A 551 7.24 15.30 -5.60
CA ILE A 551 7.95 15.64 -6.85
C ILE A 551 8.73 16.96 -6.76
N THR A 552 8.09 18.05 -6.32
CA THR A 552 8.74 19.37 -6.25
C THR A 552 9.85 19.42 -5.19
N PRO A 553 9.64 18.93 -3.96
CA PRO A 553 10.73 18.76 -2.98
C PRO A 553 11.92 17.94 -3.50
N GLU A 554 11.68 16.88 -4.28
CA GLU A 554 12.75 16.04 -4.85
C GLU A 554 13.63 16.84 -5.82
N ILE A 555 13.01 17.65 -6.69
CA ILE A 555 13.71 18.34 -7.77
C ILE A 555 14.41 19.61 -7.30
N VAL A 556 13.85 20.31 -6.29
CA VAL A 556 14.29 21.66 -5.88
C VAL A 556 14.84 21.71 -4.45
N GLY A 557 14.54 20.72 -3.60
CA GLY A 557 14.77 20.79 -2.15
C GLY A 557 16.12 20.30 -1.65
N GLY A 558 16.85 19.49 -2.41
CA GLY A 558 18.14 18.95 -1.98
C GLY A 558 18.05 18.21 -0.63
N THR A 559 19.03 18.39 0.26
CA THR A 559 19.04 17.66 1.55
C THR A 559 18.17 18.30 2.63
N THR A 560 17.89 19.60 2.55
CA THR A 560 17.16 20.35 3.60
C THR A 560 15.70 20.63 3.25
N GLY A 561 15.31 20.48 1.98
CA GLY A 561 13.98 20.78 1.48
C GLY A 561 13.15 19.57 1.04
N THR A 562 13.58 18.34 1.36
CA THR A 562 12.85 17.08 1.12
C THR A 562 11.84 16.78 2.22
N PHE A 563 10.74 16.13 1.85
CA PHE A 563 9.63 15.77 2.74
C PHE A 563 9.63 14.27 3.07
N ILE A 564 8.80 13.87 4.03
CA ILE A 564 8.57 12.46 4.36
C ILE A 564 7.99 11.71 3.15
N SER A 565 7.17 12.38 2.34
CA SER A 565 6.60 11.85 1.10
C SER A 565 7.67 11.41 0.08
N ASN A 566 8.85 12.05 0.08
CA ASN A 566 10.00 11.61 -0.72
C ASN A 566 10.51 10.25 -0.27
N ARG A 567 10.60 10.02 1.05
CA ARG A 567 11.02 8.72 1.62
C ARG A 567 9.99 7.63 1.40
N ILE A 568 8.70 7.95 1.50
CA ILE A 568 7.63 7.00 1.15
C ILE A 568 7.80 6.54 -0.30
N ALA A 569 7.99 7.48 -1.25
CA ALA A 569 8.21 7.14 -2.65
C ALA A 569 9.49 6.29 -2.86
N TYR A 570 10.58 6.62 -2.16
CA TYR A 570 11.81 5.82 -2.19
C TYR A 570 11.60 4.38 -1.70
N HIS A 571 10.81 4.18 -0.65
CA HIS A 571 10.51 2.84 -0.12
C HIS A 571 9.60 2.02 -1.02
N ILE A 572 8.73 2.67 -1.79
CA ILE A 572 7.88 1.98 -2.78
C ILE A 572 8.68 1.64 -4.04
N SER A 573 9.48 2.57 -4.56
CA SER A 573 10.04 2.46 -5.91
C SER A 573 11.52 2.05 -5.98
N SER A 574 12.27 2.17 -4.89
CA SER A 574 13.73 1.91 -4.90
C SER A 574 14.13 0.82 -3.93
N SER A 575 13.76 0.93 -2.65
CA SER A 575 14.08 -0.11 -1.66
C SER A 575 13.05 -1.23 -1.58
N LEU A 576 11.93 -1.11 -2.30
CA LEU A 576 10.85 -2.11 -2.35
C LEU A 576 10.41 -2.58 -0.95
N ASN A 577 10.47 -1.69 0.04
CA ASN A 577 10.04 -1.92 1.41
C ASN A 577 8.63 -1.36 1.60
N TRP A 578 7.65 -2.10 1.07
CA TRP A 578 6.24 -1.69 1.05
C TRP A 578 5.67 -1.55 2.46
N GLY A 579 6.08 -2.40 3.41
CA GLY A 579 5.62 -2.32 4.79
C GLY A 579 6.06 -1.04 5.50
N LEU A 580 7.33 -0.63 5.35
CA LEU A 580 7.82 0.62 5.90
C LEU A 580 7.17 1.84 5.21
N ALA A 581 7.01 1.79 3.89
CA ALA A 581 6.31 2.84 3.15
C ALA A 581 4.86 3.00 3.62
N ALA A 582 4.16 1.88 3.81
CA ALA A 582 2.80 1.83 4.32
C ALA A 582 2.70 2.39 5.74
N ALA A 583 3.64 2.06 6.64
CA ALA A 583 3.66 2.59 8.00
C ALA A 583 3.87 4.11 8.03
N LEU A 584 4.85 4.61 7.25
CA LEU A 584 5.08 6.04 7.09
C LEU A 584 3.85 6.77 6.53
N GLY A 585 3.21 6.20 5.51
CA GLY A 585 1.97 6.73 4.92
C GLY A 585 0.80 6.71 5.90
N THR A 586 0.67 5.65 6.71
CA THR A 586 -0.36 5.52 7.75
C THR A 586 -0.20 6.59 8.83
N ILE A 587 1.02 6.78 9.34
CA ILE A 587 1.31 7.85 10.32
C ILE A 587 0.97 9.21 9.73
N LEU A 588 1.37 9.47 8.49
CA LEU A 588 1.07 10.73 7.81
C LEU A 588 -0.44 10.95 7.68
N LEU A 589 -1.19 9.92 7.30
CA LEU A 589 -2.65 9.96 7.20
C LEU A 589 -3.28 10.25 8.56
N VAL A 590 -2.87 9.57 9.63
CA VAL A 590 -3.35 9.82 11.00
C VAL A 590 -3.08 11.26 11.41
N VAL A 591 -1.88 11.79 11.16
CA VAL A 591 -1.55 13.19 11.43
C VAL A 591 -2.48 14.13 10.67
N VAL A 592 -2.72 13.89 9.38
CA VAL A 592 -3.63 14.70 8.56
C VAL A 592 -5.07 14.62 9.08
N LEU A 593 -5.56 13.44 9.45
CA LEU A 593 -6.90 13.26 10.01
C LEU A 593 -7.07 13.97 11.36
N VAL A 594 -6.08 13.90 12.24
CA VAL A 594 -6.07 14.62 13.52
C VAL A 594 -6.09 16.13 13.30
N LEU A 595 -5.31 16.64 12.33
CA LEU A 595 -5.29 18.06 11.99
C LEU A 595 -6.60 18.52 11.34
N TYR A 596 -7.19 17.70 10.47
CA TYR A 596 -8.52 17.95 9.91
C TYR A 596 -9.59 18.02 11.00
N TRP A 597 -9.60 17.05 11.91
CA TRP A 597 -10.51 17.03 13.06
C TRP A 597 -10.32 18.25 13.97
N ALA A 598 -9.08 18.61 14.28
CA ALA A 598 -8.76 19.79 15.08
C ALA A 598 -9.22 21.08 14.38
N TYR A 599 -8.99 21.19 13.07
CA TYR A 599 -9.49 22.31 12.28
C TYR A 599 -11.01 22.41 12.34
N ASP A 600 -11.71 21.29 12.07
CA ASP A 600 -13.17 21.27 12.01
C ASP A 600 -13.76 21.71 13.34
N LYS A 601 -13.14 21.29 14.45
CA LYS A 601 -13.51 21.73 15.79
C LYS A 601 -13.31 23.23 16.04
N ILE A 602 -12.26 23.84 15.47
CA ILE A 602 -11.92 25.25 15.67
C ILE A 602 -12.75 26.17 14.78
N VAL A 603 -12.92 25.82 13.50
CA VAL A 603 -13.59 26.67 12.51
C VAL A 603 -15.10 26.40 12.45
N GLY A 604 -15.55 25.19 12.81
CA GLY A 604 -16.96 24.80 12.82
C GLY A 604 -17.54 24.79 11.41
N ILE A 605 -17.14 23.83 10.57
CA ILE A 605 -17.66 23.71 9.20
C ILE A 605 -19.19 23.53 9.22
N ASP A 606 -19.75 22.97 10.29
CA ASP A 606 -21.19 22.87 10.53
C ASP A 606 -21.94 24.23 10.53
N ASN A 607 -21.25 25.35 10.72
CA ASN A 607 -21.82 26.70 10.63
C ASN A 607 -21.63 27.36 9.24
N VAL A 608 -20.86 26.72 8.34
CA VAL A 608 -20.72 27.15 6.96
C VAL A 608 -21.96 26.65 6.22
N LYS A 609 -23.03 27.45 6.24
CA LYS A 609 -24.14 27.30 5.30
C LYS A 609 -23.58 27.38 3.88
N LEU A 610 -23.27 26.23 3.29
CA LEU A 610 -23.12 26.10 1.85
C LEU A 610 -24.46 26.53 1.27
N GLY A 611 -24.46 27.68 0.59
CA GLY A 611 -25.66 28.26 0.01
C GLY A 611 -26.35 27.26 -0.90
N GLY A 612 -27.50 26.79 -0.44
CA GLY A 612 -28.60 26.21 -1.20
C GLY A 612 -29.85 26.96 -0.81
#